data_AF-A0A4Q6GWZ6-F1
#
_entry.id   AF-A0A4Q6GWZ6-F1
#
_cell.length_a   1.000
_cell.length_b   1.000
_cell.length_c   1.000
_cell.angle_alpha   90.00
_cell.angle_beta   90.00
_cell.angle_gamma   90.00
#
_symmetry.space_group_name_H-M   'P 1'
#
loop_
_entity.id
_entity.type
_entity.pdbx_description
1 polymer ?
#
loop_
_entity_poly.entity_id
_entity_poly.type
_entity_poly.pdbx_seq_one_letter_code
_entity_poly.pdbx_strand_id
1 'polypeptide(L)' 'MSDRARLDAELENLERMLPDWRGTLRHEAQFRPQFDALAKEIIARADPADREYAQDRIARMLAMHLPADAP' A
#
# COMPACT_ATOMS: atom_id res chain seq x y z
N MET A 1 7.85 21.44 0.85
CA MET A 1 7.76 20.08 1.40
C MET A 1 8.28 19.14 0.32
N SER A 2 9.25 18.30 0.62
CA SER A 2 9.84 17.38 -0.36
C SER A 2 8.79 16.35 -0.80
N ASP A 3 8.70 16.06 -2.10
CA ASP A 3 7.80 15.04 -2.67
C ASP A 3 7.87 13.71 -1.91
N ARG A 4 9.07 13.37 -1.42
CA ARG A 4 9.29 12.20 -0.58
C ARG A 4 8.52 12.19 0.73
N ALA A 5 8.39 13.32 1.42
CA ALA A 5 7.67 13.40 2.69
C ALA A 5 6.15 13.26 2.48
N ARG A 6 5.64 13.77 1.35
CA ARG A 6 4.24 13.58 0.97
C ARG A 6 3.96 12.12 0.62
N LEU A 7 4.84 11.50 -0.17
CA LEU A 7 4.77 10.08 -0.51
C LEU A 7 4.80 9.20 0.75
N ASP A 8 5.70 9.48 1.70
CA ASP A 8 5.76 8.72 2.95
C ASP A 8 4.45 8.81 3.73
N ALA A 9 3.85 9.99 3.81
CA ALA A 9 2.56 10.19 4.48
C ALA A 9 1.41 9.43 3.79
N GLU A 10 1.38 9.38 2.46
CA GLU A 10 0.37 8.60 1.72
C GLU A 10 0.57 7.09 1.94
N LEU A 11 1.82 6.61 1.96
CA LEU A 11 2.15 5.21 2.25
C LEU A 11 1.83 4.83 3.70
N GLU A 12 2.14 5.68 4.67
CA GLU A 12 1.75 5.49 6.08
C GLU A 12 0.22 5.43 6.25
N ASN A 13 -0.50 6.29 5.54
CA ASN A 13 -1.96 6.28 5.59
C ASN A 13 -2.51 4.98 5.00
N LEU A 14 -1.94 4.51 3.89
CA LEU A 14 -2.27 3.22 3.30
C LEU A 14 -1.99 2.06 4.28
N GLU A 15 -0.89 2.12 5.04
CA GLU A 15 -0.52 1.12 6.05
C GLU A 15 -1.51 1.08 7.20
N ARG A 16 -1.91 2.25 7.70
CA ARG A 16 -2.88 2.37 8.78
C ARG A 16 -4.27 1.84 8.41
N MET A 17 -4.62 1.83 7.12
CA MET A 17 -5.89 1.27 6.63
C MET A 17 -5.87 -0.27 6.55
N LEU A 18 -4.69 -0.90 6.44
CA LEU A 18 -4.56 -2.37 6.36
C LEU A 18 -5.22 -3.15 7.51
N PRO A 19 -5.00 -2.81 8.80
CA PRO A 19 -5.64 -3.55 9.90
C PRO A 19 -7.16 -3.38 9.93
N ASP A 20 -7.67 -2.19 9.60
CA ASP A 20 -9.11 -1.93 9.54
C ASP A 20 -9.77 -2.72 8.40
N TRP A 21 -9.12 -2.74 7.23
CA TRP A 21 -9.52 -3.55 6.08
C TRP A 21 -9.49 -5.05 6.38
N ARG A 22 -8.51 -5.57 7.12
CA ARG A 22 -8.51 -6.98 7.56
C ARG A 22 -9.65 -7.29 8.53
N GLY A 23 -10.06 -6.33 9.36
CA GLY A 23 -11.18 -6.50 10.29
C GLY A 23 -12.55 -6.47 9.61
N THR A 24 -12.70 -5.65 8.56
CA THR A 24 -13.99 -5.42 7.87
C THR A 24 -14.18 -6.27 6.61
N LEU A 25 -13.13 -6.51 5.83
CA LEU A 25 -13.21 -7.30 4.61
C LEU A 25 -13.03 -8.79 4.93
N ARG A 26 -14.16 -9.50 5.09
CA ARG A 26 -14.21 -10.96 5.25
C ARG A 26 -13.60 -11.74 4.07
N HIS A 27 -13.43 -11.13 2.90
CA HIS A 27 -12.86 -11.78 1.71
C HIS A 27 -11.67 -10.98 1.18
N GLU A 28 -10.48 -11.58 1.28
CA GLU A 28 -9.23 -11.04 0.74
C GLU A 28 -9.31 -10.71 -0.76
N ALA A 29 -10.16 -11.42 -1.50
CA ALA A 29 -10.42 -11.20 -2.92
C ALA A 29 -11.05 -9.83 -3.25
N GLN A 30 -11.75 -9.20 -2.30
CA GLN A 30 -12.31 -7.84 -2.48
C GLN A 30 -11.33 -6.76 -2.03
N PHE A 31 -10.44 -7.09 -1.10
CA PHE A 31 -9.38 -6.21 -0.63
C PHE A 31 -8.32 -5.95 -1.70
N ARG A 32 -7.80 -7.01 -2.32
CA ARG A 32 -6.66 -6.94 -3.25
C ARG A 32 -6.84 -5.91 -4.37
N PRO A 33 -7.96 -5.89 -5.14
CA PRO A 33 -8.12 -4.94 -6.23
C PRO A 33 -8.26 -3.48 -5.77
N GLN A 34 -8.87 -3.23 -4.60
CA GLN A 34 -9.00 -1.88 -4.05
C GLN A 34 -7.65 -1.34 -3.56
N PHE A 35 -6.89 -2.18 -2.85
CA PHE A 35 -5.55 -1.84 -2.41
C PHE A 35 -4.63 -1.55 -3.60
N ASP A 36 -4.64 -2.42 -4.62
CA ASP A 36 -3.77 -2.31 -5.79
C ASP A 36 -4.05 -1.03 -6.60
N ALA A 37 -5.32 -0.64 -6.72
CA ALA A 37 -5.70 0.62 -7.35
C ALA A 37 -5.13 1.84 -6.60
N LEU A 38 -5.28 1.89 -5.28
CA LEU A 38 -4.76 2.99 -4.45
C LEU A 38 -3.23 3.04 -4.46
N ALA A 39 -2.58 1.89 -4.36
CA ALA A 39 -1.13 1.76 -4.46
C ALA A 39 -0.61 2.27 -5.81
N LYS A 40 -1.27 1.89 -6.91
CA LYS A 40 -0.94 2.39 -8.26
C LYS A 40 -1.13 3.90 -8.39
N GLU A 41 -2.18 4.46 -7.80
CA GLU A 41 -2.37 5.92 -7.79
C GLU A 41 -1.25 6.64 -7.05
N ILE A 42 -0.83 6.14 -5.88
CA ILE A 42 0.27 6.71 -5.10
C ILE A 42 1.58 6.64 -5.90
N ILE A 43 1.89 5.49 -6.52
CA ILE A 43 3.08 5.32 -7.37
C ILE A 43 3.01 6.22 -8.61
N ALA A 44 1.84 6.37 -9.24
CA ALA A 44 1.68 7.20 -10.42
C ALA A 44 1.92 8.69 -10.13
N ARG A 45 1.50 9.15 -8.93
CA ARG A 45 1.71 10.51 -8.43
C ARG A 45 3.12 10.74 -7.90
N ALA A 46 3.82 9.67 -7.49
CA ALA A 46 5.20 9.75 -7.04
C ALA A 46 6.16 10.09 -8.18
N ASP A 47 7.18 10.87 -7.83
CA ASP A 47 8.29 11.20 -8.70
C ASP A 47 8.99 9.91 -9.19
N PRO A 48 9.41 9.81 -10.45
CA PRO A 48 10.01 8.60 -11.00
C PRO A 48 11.22 8.09 -10.20
N ALA A 49 12.00 8.99 -9.58
CA ALA A 49 13.11 8.62 -8.70
C ALA A 49 12.65 7.94 -7.39
N ASP A 50 11.40 8.17 -6.98
CA ASP A 50 10.80 7.71 -5.74
C ASP A 50 9.84 6.53 -5.93
N ARG A 51 9.50 6.18 -7.17
CA ARG A 51 8.58 5.07 -7.49
C ARG A 51 9.10 3.72 -7.05
N GLU A 52 10.39 3.46 -7.25
CA GLU A 52 11.01 2.19 -6.84
C GLU A 52 10.93 2.00 -5.31
N TYR A 53 11.17 3.07 -4.57
CA TYR A 53 10.99 3.07 -3.11
C TYR A 53 9.53 2.87 -2.70
N ALA A 54 8.59 3.53 -3.36
CA ALA A 54 7.17 3.36 -3.07
C ALA A 54 6.76 1.89 -3.27
N GLN A 55 7.21 1.28 -4.37
CA GLN A 55 6.96 -0.13 -4.68
C GLN A 55 7.57 -1.07 -3.64
N ASP A 56 8.83 -0.87 -3.25
CA ASP A 56 9.48 -1.67 -2.21
C ASP A 56 8.75 -1.56 -0.87
N ARG A 57 8.38 -0.34 -0.46
CA ARG A 57 7.67 -0.10 0.79
C ARG A 57 6.28 -0.74 0.78
N ILE A 58 5.53 -0.63 -0.32
CA ILE A 58 4.23 -1.30 -0.49
C ILE A 58 4.39 -2.83 -0.42
N ALA A 59 5.40 -3.39 -1.08
CA ALA A 59 5.65 -4.83 -1.05
C ALA A 59 5.98 -5.33 0.36
N ARG A 60 6.79 -4.57 1.13
CA ARG A 60 7.12 -4.90 2.52
C ARG A 60 5.91 -4.78 3.44
N MET A 61 5.09 -3.75 3.27
CA MET A 61 3.81 -3.60 3.97
C MET A 61 2.90 -4.80 3.73
N LEU A 62 2.73 -5.20 2.47
CA LEU A 62 1.95 -6.37 2.12
C LEU A 62 2.53 -7.63 2.75
N ALA A 63 3.84 -7.85 2.68
CA ALA A 63 4.48 -9.02 3.29
C ALA A 63 4.32 -9.08 4.82
N MET A 64 4.30 -7.92 5.50
CA MET A 64 4.10 -7.83 6.95
C MET A 64 2.63 -8.05 7.35
N HIS A 65 1.68 -7.55 6.55
CA HIS A 65 0.26 -7.51 6.91
C HIS A 65 -0.60 -8.58 6.24
N LEU A 66 -0.18 -9.10 5.09
CA LEU A 66 -0.76 -10.24 4.40
C LEU A 66 0.34 -11.31 4.27
N PRO A 67 0.36 -12.33 5.13
CA PRO A 67 1.24 -13.47 4.89
C PRO A 67 0.96 -13.98 3.47
N ALA A 68 2.01 -14.26 2.71
CA ALA A 68 1.93 -14.74 1.32
C ALA A 68 1.19 -16.09 1.16
N ASP A 69 0.63 -16.60 2.25
CA ASP A 69 -0.01 -17.88 2.41
C ASP A 69 -1.42 -17.65 2.97
N ALA A 70 -2.37 -17.46 2.05
CA ALA A 70 -3.77 -17.79 2.29
C ALA A 70 -4.16 -18.86 1.27
N PRO A 71 -3.85 -20.15 1.52
CA PRO A 71 -4.58 -21.28 0.96
C PRO A 71 -5.95 -21.47 1.61
#